data_AF-A0A5Q2RH66-F1
#
_entry.id   AF-A0A5Q2RH66-F1
#
_cell.length_a   1.000
_cell.length_b   1.000
_cell.length_c   1.000
_cell.angle_alpha   90.00
_cell.angle_beta   90.00
_cell.angle_gamma   90.00
#
_symmetry.space_group_name_H-M   'P 1'
#
loop_
_entity.id
_entity.type
_entity.pdbx_description
1 polymer ?
#
loop_
_entity_poly.entity_id
_entity_poly.type
_entity_poly.pdbx_seq_one_letter_code
_entity_poly.pdbx_strand_id
1 'polypeptide(L)'
;MPLDGEYEPSTWEWVRDQVEEYEASGGQRANTLLDTGMPVIILTTRGTRSGKIRKSPLMRVEHGGEYALVASMGGAPTNPSWHHNLLADPTAVVIQDGPEPFDAEARMVEGDERAAWWERAVAAYPPYAEYQEKTERRIPVWVARRR
;
A
#
# COMPACT_ATOMS: atom_id res chain seq x y z
N MET A 1 -17.90 0.47 -6.56
CA MET A 1 -18.69 0.14 -5.35
C MET A 1 -17.70 0.15 -4.22
N PRO A 2 -17.97 0.87 -3.13
CA PRO A 2 -17.06 0.91 -2.00
C PRO A 2 -16.76 -0.52 -1.53
N LEU A 3 -15.53 -0.73 -1.08
CA LEU A 3 -15.12 -2.00 -0.49
C LEU A 3 -15.86 -2.23 0.84
N ASP A 4 -17.04 -2.83 0.76
CA ASP A 4 -17.83 -3.20 1.93
C ASP A 4 -17.52 -4.64 2.38
N GLY A 5 -17.49 -4.86 3.69
CA GLY A 5 -17.31 -6.18 4.31
C GLY A 5 -16.79 -6.12 5.74
N GLU A 6 -16.69 -7.28 6.40
CA GLU A 6 -16.09 -7.39 7.73
C GLU A 6 -14.59 -7.06 7.67
N TYR A 7 -14.15 -6.06 8.42
CA TYR A 7 -12.73 -5.74 8.57
C TYR A 7 -12.06 -6.72 9.53
N GLU A 8 -10.98 -7.35 9.07
CA GLU A 8 -10.13 -8.19 9.90
C GLU A 8 -8.73 -7.58 10.00
N PRO A 9 -8.36 -7.02 11.17
CA PRO A 9 -7.08 -6.36 11.39
C PRO A 9 -5.87 -7.26 11.13
N SER A 10 -4.71 -6.63 10.98
CA SER A 10 -3.43 -7.33 10.89
C SER A 10 -3.15 -8.16 12.15
N THR A 11 -2.47 -9.29 12.00
CA THR A 11 -1.96 -10.04 13.16
C THR A 11 -0.81 -9.30 13.86
N TRP A 12 -0.18 -8.34 13.17
CA TRP A 12 0.91 -7.53 13.70
C TRP A 12 0.33 -6.35 14.48
N GLU A 13 0.63 -6.27 15.77
CA GLU A 13 0.06 -5.26 16.69
C GLU A 13 0.31 -3.83 16.22
N TRP A 14 1.56 -3.45 15.96
CA TRP A 14 1.89 -2.11 15.50
C TRP A 14 1.16 -1.70 14.21
N VAL A 15 0.86 -2.67 13.31
CA VAL A 15 0.10 -2.39 12.08
C VAL A 15 -1.36 -2.10 12.41
N ARG A 16 -1.97 -2.85 13.33
CA ARG A 16 -3.35 -2.58 13.77
C ARG A 16 -3.45 -1.21 14.40
N ASP A 17 -2.56 -0.92 15.34
CA ASP A 17 -2.58 0.31 16.12
C ASP A 17 -2.37 1.52 15.20
N GLN A 18 -1.45 1.42 14.23
CA GLN A 18 -1.23 2.46 13.23
C GLN A 18 -2.49 2.71 12.38
N VAL A 19 -3.15 1.66 11.90
CA VAL A 19 -4.36 1.80 11.08
C VAL A 19 -5.50 2.42 11.90
N GLU A 20 -5.73 1.91 13.11
CA GLU A 20 -6.79 2.41 13.99
C GLU A 20 -6.61 3.90 14.32
N GLU A 21 -5.38 4.30 14.68
CA GLU A 21 -5.07 5.68 15.03
C GLU A 21 -5.11 6.61 13.80
N TYR A 22 -4.63 6.13 12.64
CA TYR A 22 -4.74 6.88 11.39
C TYR A 22 -6.20 7.17 11.06
N GLU A 23 -7.07 6.15 11.11
CA GLU A 23 -8.48 6.30 10.75
C GLU A 23 -9.26 7.13 11.77
N ALA A 24 -9.05 6.90 13.07
CA ALA A 24 -9.73 7.63 14.14
C ALA A 24 -9.40 9.13 14.13
N SER A 25 -8.22 9.50 13.65
CA SER A 25 -7.78 10.90 13.56
C SER A 25 -8.02 11.56 12.20
N GLY A 26 -8.58 10.84 11.23
CA GLY A 26 -8.69 11.33 9.84
C GLY A 26 -7.32 11.62 9.22
N GLY A 27 -6.34 10.75 9.47
CA GLY A 27 -4.98 10.85 8.94
C GLY A 27 -4.11 11.94 9.56
N GLN A 28 -4.51 12.51 10.70
CA GLN A 28 -3.72 13.53 11.40
C GLN A 28 -2.67 12.93 12.35
N ARG A 29 -2.87 11.69 12.80
CA ARG A 29 -1.95 10.94 13.66
C ARG A 29 -1.63 9.59 13.02
N ALA A 30 -0.51 9.00 13.43
CA ALA A 30 0.02 7.75 12.88
C ALA A 30 0.21 7.75 11.34
N ASN A 31 0.31 8.95 10.75
CA ASN A 31 0.41 9.19 9.31
C ASN A 31 1.85 9.12 8.77
N THR A 32 2.80 8.71 9.61
CA THR A 32 4.18 8.42 9.23
C THR A 32 4.57 7.02 9.67
N LEU A 33 5.55 6.41 8.99
CA LEU A 33 6.10 5.12 9.37
C LEU A 33 6.86 5.24 10.70
N LEU A 34 6.25 4.81 11.80
CA LEU A 34 6.85 4.87 13.14
C LEU A 34 7.46 6.28 13.39
N ASP A 35 8.68 6.32 13.94
CA ASP A 35 9.41 7.55 14.25
C ASP A 35 10.23 8.09 13.06
N THR A 36 10.06 7.55 11.85
CA THR A 36 10.87 7.96 10.68
C THR A 36 10.45 9.30 10.09
N GLY A 37 9.25 9.79 10.43
CA GLY A 37 8.65 10.98 9.83
C GLY A 37 8.26 10.82 8.35
N MET A 38 8.43 9.63 7.76
CA MET A 38 8.11 9.40 6.35
C MET A 38 6.63 9.06 6.19
N PRO A 39 5.88 9.78 5.32
CA PRO A 39 4.44 9.67 5.25
C PRO A 39 3.95 8.31 4.72
N VAL A 40 2.80 7.88 5.21
CA VAL A 40 2.12 6.64 4.78
C VAL A 40 0.69 6.92 4.31
N ILE A 41 0.18 6.00 3.49
CA ILE A 41 -1.23 5.88 3.13
C ILE A 41 -1.81 4.58 3.70
N ILE A 42 -3.12 4.50 3.88
CA ILE A 42 -3.80 3.24 4.19
C ILE A 42 -4.37 2.65 2.91
N LEU A 43 -3.86 1.48 2.52
CA LEU A 43 -4.42 0.66 1.45
C LEU A 43 -5.47 -0.27 2.03
N THR A 44 -6.67 -0.27 1.45
CA THR A 44 -7.73 -1.21 1.77
C THR A 44 -8.01 -2.12 0.57
N THR A 45 -8.06 -3.43 0.81
CA THR A 45 -8.33 -4.48 -0.21
C THR A 45 -9.26 -5.56 0.35
N ARG A 46 -9.87 -6.35 -0.53
CA ARG A 46 -10.61 -7.55 -0.14
C ARG A 46 -9.69 -8.79 -0.16
N GLY A 47 -9.64 -9.52 0.95
CA GLY A 47 -8.88 -10.75 1.06
C GLY A 47 -9.37 -11.81 0.07
N THR A 48 -8.53 -12.21 -0.89
CA THR A 48 -8.92 -13.18 -1.94
C THR A 48 -9.37 -14.55 -1.38
N ARG A 49 -8.83 -14.97 -0.23
CA ARG A 49 -9.21 -16.23 0.43
C ARG A 49 -10.34 -16.09 1.44
N SER A 50 -10.34 -15.00 2.22
CA SER A 50 -11.27 -14.84 3.35
C SER A 50 -12.51 -14.03 3.02
N GLY A 51 -12.51 -13.25 1.93
CA GLY A 51 -13.56 -12.28 1.60
C GLY A 51 -13.60 -11.05 2.51
N LYS A 52 -12.80 -11.03 3.59
CA LYS A 52 -12.76 -9.94 4.58
C LYS A 52 -11.97 -8.74 4.08
N ILE A 53 -12.31 -7.56 4.58
CA ILE A 53 -11.58 -6.32 4.33
C ILE A 53 -10.26 -6.36 5.08
N ARG A 54 -9.18 -5.97 4.37
CA ARG A 54 -7.81 -5.90 4.88
C ARG A 54 -7.26 -4.51 4.66
N LYS A 55 -6.63 -3.96 5.69
CA LYS A 55 -5.99 -2.65 5.67
C LYS A 55 -4.49 -2.80 5.86
N SER A 56 -3.70 -2.03 5.13
CA SER A 56 -2.23 -2.09 5.18
C SER A 56 -1.65 -0.69 5.00
N PRO A 57 -0.86 -0.19 5.96
CA PRO A 57 -0.11 1.04 5.77
C PRO A 57 1.00 0.80 4.75
N LEU A 58 1.13 1.72 3.78
CA LEU A 58 2.17 1.70 2.76
C LEU A 58 2.85 3.07 2.69
N MET A 59 4.11 3.11 2.25
CA MET A 59 4.79 4.39 2.04
C MET A 59 4.03 5.24 1.02
N ARG A 60 3.87 6.52 1.30
CA ARG A 60 3.20 7.46 0.40
C ARG A 60 4.14 7.80 -0.77
N VAL A 61 3.87 7.20 -1.92
CA VAL A 61 4.54 7.51 -3.18
C VAL A 61 3.50 8.05 -4.15
N GLU A 62 3.36 9.37 -4.24
CA GLU A 62 2.33 10.03 -5.04
C GLU A 62 2.96 10.89 -6.14
N HIS A 63 2.35 10.88 -7.32
CA HIS A 63 2.72 11.76 -8.42
C HIS A 63 1.54 11.99 -9.36
N GLY A 64 1.10 13.25 -9.48
CA GLY A 64 0.03 13.64 -10.41
C GLY A 64 -1.35 13.08 -10.04
N GLY A 65 -1.58 12.78 -8.77
CA GLY A 65 -2.83 12.17 -8.27
C GLY A 65 -2.88 10.64 -8.39
N GLU A 66 -1.80 10.01 -8.87
CA GLU A 66 -1.64 8.55 -8.85
C GLU A 66 -0.66 8.13 -7.74
N TYR A 67 -0.81 6.90 -7.25
CA TYR A 67 -0.04 6.36 -6.14
C TYR A 67 0.67 5.08 -6.54
N ALA A 68 1.95 4.92 -6.18
CA ALA A 68 2.64 3.65 -6.29
C ALA A 68 2.47 2.81 -5.01
N LEU A 69 1.95 1.58 -5.17
CA LEU A 69 1.84 0.58 -4.11
C LEU A 69 2.96 -0.45 -4.29
N VAL A 70 3.98 -0.40 -3.43
CA VAL A 70 5.19 -1.21 -3.56
C VAL A 70 5.12 -2.47 -2.69
N ALA A 71 5.11 -3.64 -3.32
CA ALA A 71 4.96 -4.94 -2.66
C ALA A 71 6.28 -5.47 -2.08
N SER A 72 6.98 -4.65 -1.29
CA SER A 72 8.34 -4.97 -0.82
C SER A 72 8.36 -5.93 0.37
N MET A 73 7.44 -5.79 1.34
CA MET A 73 7.46 -6.52 2.62
C MET A 73 8.86 -6.58 3.25
N GLY A 74 9.59 -5.44 3.25
CA GLY A 74 10.94 -5.34 3.81
C GLY A 74 12.02 -6.14 3.06
N GLY A 75 11.77 -6.54 1.81
CA GLY A 75 12.67 -7.40 1.03
C GLY A 75 12.48 -8.89 1.30
N ALA A 76 11.39 -9.30 1.96
CA ALA A 76 11.09 -10.71 2.16
C ALA A 76 11.02 -11.48 0.83
N PRO A 77 11.34 -12.80 0.81
CA PRO A 77 11.33 -13.61 -0.41
C PRO A 77 9.93 -13.83 -1.00
N THR A 78 8.87 -13.49 -0.26
CA THR A 78 7.48 -13.61 -0.68
C THR A 78 6.78 -12.25 -0.77
N ASN A 79 5.70 -12.19 -1.55
CA ASN A 79 4.88 -10.99 -1.67
C ASN A 79 3.92 -10.87 -0.47
N PRO A 80 3.54 -9.63 -0.07
CA PRO A 80 2.54 -9.42 0.96
C PRO A 80 1.14 -9.86 0.50
N SER A 81 0.26 -10.19 1.44
CA SER A 81 -1.10 -10.69 1.13
C SER A 81 -1.92 -9.75 0.24
N TRP A 82 -1.81 -8.43 0.45
CA TRP A 82 -2.53 -7.44 -0.36
C TRP A 82 -2.12 -7.48 -1.84
N HIS A 83 -0.90 -7.90 -2.18
CA HIS A 83 -0.49 -8.06 -3.57
C HIS A 83 -1.33 -9.14 -4.27
N HIS A 84 -1.59 -10.25 -3.57
CA HIS A 84 -2.45 -11.32 -4.10
C HIS A 84 -3.91 -10.89 -4.17
N ASN A 85 -4.36 -9.98 -3.30
CA ASN A 85 -5.69 -9.39 -3.39
C ASN A 85 -5.83 -8.53 -4.66
N LEU A 86 -4.84 -7.68 -4.97
CA LEU A 86 -4.84 -6.87 -6.20
C LEU A 86 -4.75 -7.69 -7.48
N LEU A 87 -4.04 -8.83 -7.46
CA LEU A 87 -4.05 -9.77 -8.58
C LEU A 87 -5.44 -10.35 -8.84
N ALA A 88 -6.23 -10.56 -7.79
CA ALA A 88 -7.57 -11.13 -7.90
C ALA A 88 -8.63 -10.09 -8.30
N ASP A 89 -8.56 -8.89 -7.75
CA ASP A 89 -9.46 -7.78 -8.09
C ASP A 89 -8.73 -6.43 -8.03
N PRO A 90 -8.15 -5.98 -9.15
CA PRO A 90 -7.45 -4.70 -9.23
C PRO A 90 -8.40 -3.49 -9.20
N THR A 91 -9.71 -3.68 -9.35
CA THR A 91 -10.70 -2.60 -9.48
C THR A 91 -11.40 -2.24 -8.17
N ALA A 92 -11.20 -3.06 -7.14
CA ALA A 92 -11.75 -2.87 -5.81
C ALA A 92 -10.61 -2.52 -4.83
N VAL A 93 -10.20 -1.25 -4.87
CA VAL A 93 -9.16 -0.69 -4.01
C VAL A 93 -9.67 0.60 -3.38
N VAL A 94 -9.38 0.80 -2.10
CA VAL A 94 -9.60 2.10 -1.44
C VAL A 94 -8.26 2.58 -0.87
N ILE A 95 -7.94 3.84 -1.12
CA ILE A 95 -6.75 4.51 -0.59
C ILE A 95 -7.21 5.63 0.33
N GLN A 96 -6.56 5.73 1.49
CA GLN A 96 -6.70 6.89 2.36
C GLN A 96 -5.36 7.61 2.47
N ASP A 97 -5.34 8.86 2.04
CA ASP A 97 -4.24 9.82 2.19
C ASP A 97 -4.82 11.07 2.85
N GLY A 98 -4.75 11.13 4.18
CA GLY A 98 -5.40 12.17 4.99
C GLY A 98 -6.84 11.82 5.39
N PRO A 99 -7.77 12.80 5.42
CA PRO A 99 -9.05 12.65 6.11
C PRO A 99 -10.07 11.78 5.37
N GLU A 100 -10.08 11.82 4.05
CA GLU A 100 -11.12 11.15 3.26
C GLU A 100 -10.54 9.99 2.45
N PRO A 101 -11.00 8.74 2.68
CA PRO A 101 -10.68 7.63 1.80
C PRO A 101 -11.39 7.81 0.44
N PHE A 102 -10.77 7.28 -0.62
CA PHE A 102 -11.34 7.30 -1.96
C PHE A 102 -11.18 5.95 -2.67
N ASP A 103 -12.16 5.64 -3.52
CA ASP A 103 -12.11 4.50 -4.42
C ASP A 103 -11.01 4.70 -5.48
N ALA A 104 -10.28 3.64 -5.74
CA ALA A 104 -9.20 3.61 -6.73
C ALA A 104 -9.27 2.31 -7.54
N GLU A 105 -8.61 2.34 -8.68
CA GLU A 105 -8.24 1.14 -9.43
C GLU A 105 -6.73 1.06 -9.56
N ALA A 106 -6.19 -0.14 -9.42
CA ALA A 106 -4.78 -0.41 -9.46
C ALA A 106 -4.42 -1.22 -10.71
N ARG A 107 -3.22 -1.01 -11.24
CA ARG A 107 -2.64 -1.86 -12.28
C ARG A 107 -1.19 -2.13 -11.97
N MET A 108 -0.74 -3.35 -12.23
CA MET A 108 0.67 -3.67 -12.12
C MET A 108 1.41 -3.01 -13.27
N VAL A 109 2.55 -2.39 -12.97
CA VAL A 109 3.40 -1.75 -13.98
C VAL A 109 4.67 -2.55 -14.20
N GLU A 110 5.11 -2.57 -15.45
CA GLU A 110 6.33 -3.24 -15.91
C GLU A 110 7.17 -2.29 -16.78
N GLY A 111 8.31 -2.78 -17.30
CA GLY A 111 9.17 -2.01 -18.21
C GLY A 111 9.60 -0.64 -17.67
N ASP A 112 9.57 0.35 -18.56
CA ASP A 112 10.01 1.74 -18.31
C ASP A 112 9.10 2.46 -17.32
N GLU A 113 7.79 2.16 -17.36
CA GLU A 113 6.84 2.76 -16.43
C GLU A 113 7.12 2.31 -14.99
N ARG A 114 7.39 1.02 -14.79
CA ARG A 114 7.84 0.54 -13.48
C ARG A 114 9.13 1.22 -13.07
N ALA A 115 10.09 1.40 -13.97
CA ALA A 115 11.36 2.05 -13.64
C ALA A 115 11.13 3.48 -13.13
N ALA A 116 10.30 4.26 -13.83
CA ALA A 116 9.97 5.62 -13.44
C ALA A 116 9.23 5.70 -12.09
N TRP A 117 8.31 4.77 -11.80
CA TRP A 117 7.65 4.71 -10.49
C TRP A 117 8.56 4.18 -9.38
N TRP A 118 9.49 3.28 -9.72
CA TRP A 118 10.48 2.78 -8.78
C TRP A 118 11.44 3.88 -8.33
N GLU A 119 11.90 4.75 -9.24
CA GLU A 119 12.71 5.92 -8.90
C GLU A 119 11.98 6.84 -7.92
N ARG A 120 10.70 7.12 -8.17
CA ARG A 120 9.86 7.90 -7.24
C ARG A 120 9.71 7.21 -5.89
N ALA A 121 9.52 5.89 -5.89
CA ALA A 121 9.41 5.12 -4.66
C ALA A 121 10.69 5.18 -3.83
N VAL A 122 11.87 5.00 -4.44
CA VAL A 122 13.16 5.13 -3.77
C VAL A 122 13.40 6.55 -3.28
N ALA A 123 12.99 7.58 -4.03
CA ALA A 123 13.09 8.97 -3.57
C ALA A 123 12.20 9.24 -2.34
N ALA A 124 11.00 8.66 -2.29
CA ALA A 124 10.08 8.79 -1.15
C ALA A 124 10.49 7.93 0.05
N TYR A 125 11.08 6.76 -0.19
CA TYR A 125 11.54 5.82 0.82
C TYR A 125 12.84 5.13 0.36
N PRO A 126 14.01 5.73 0.65
CA PRO A 126 15.32 5.22 0.22
C PRO A 126 15.59 3.74 0.52
N PRO A 127 15.12 3.15 1.64
CA PRO A 127 15.37 1.74 1.93
C PRO A 127 14.78 0.76 0.89
N TYR A 128 13.87 1.18 0.00
CA TYR A 128 13.42 0.31 -1.10
C TYR A 128 14.57 -0.17 -2.00
N ALA A 129 15.61 0.65 -2.20
CA ALA A 129 16.77 0.25 -2.99
C ALA A 129 17.45 -1.00 -2.40
N GLU A 130 17.74 -0.97 -1.10
CA GLU A 130 18.31 -2.12 -0.39
C GLU A 130 17.37 -3.33 -0.40
N TYR A 131 16.06 -3.12 -0.31
CA TYR A 131 15.09 -4.23 -0.28
C TYR A 131 15.09 -5.02 -1.58
N GLN A 132 15.30 -4.36 -2.72
CA GLN A 132 15.40 -5.03 -4.01
C GLN A 132 16.68 -5.85 -4.15
N GLU A 133 17.76 -5.45 -3.48
CA GLU A 133 19.03 -6.22 -3.44
C GLU A 133 18.93 -7.44 -2.52
N LYS A 134 18.09 -7.37 -1.48
CA LYS A 134 17.88 -8.45 -0.51
C LYS A 134 17.04 -9.62 -1.03
N THR A 135 16.52 -9.54 -2.25
CA THR A 135 15.61 -10.56 -2.79
C THR A 135 15.83 -10.80 -4.29
N GLU A 136 15.69 -12.05 -4.71
CA GLU A 136 15.80 -12.44 -6.12
C GLU A 136 14.55 -12.08 -6.93
N ARG A 137 13.40 -11.89 -6.27
CA ARG A 137 12.18 -11.48 -6.97
C ARG A 137 12.29 -10.01 -7.36
N ARG A 138 11.77 -9.68 -8.54
CA ARG A 138 11.50 -8.28 -8.87
C ARG A 138 10.35 -7.80 -7.97
N ILE A 139 10.60 -6.81 -7.13
CA ILE A 139 9.55 -6.27 -6.24
C ILE A 139 8.43 -5.70 -7.12
N PRO A 140 7.18 -6.19 -6.98
CA PRO A 140 6.06 -5.69 -7.75
C PRO A 140 5.72 -4.24 -7.37
N VAL A 141 5.41 -3.44 -8.38
CA VAL A 141 4.91 -2.08 -8.24
C VAL A 141 3.55 -2.02 -8.91
N TRP A 142 2.58 -1.48 -8.18
CA TRP A 142 1.25 -1.18 -8.70
C TRP A 142 1.08 0.33 -8.76
N VAL A 143 0.42 0.83 -9.79
CA VAL A 143 -0.02 2.22 -9.85
C VAL A 143 -1.52 2.23 -9.63
N ALA A 144 -1.96 3.00 -8.65
CA ALA A 144 -3.35 3.21 -8.32
C ALA A 144 -3.76 4.63 -8.66
N ARG A 145 -4.90 4.76 -9.32
CA ARG A 145 -5.49 6.06 -9.65
C ARG A 145 -6.89 6.16 -9.06
N ARG A 146 -7.28 7.36 -8.66
CA ARG A 146 -8.62 7.65 -8.17
C ARG A 146 -9.66 7.36 -9.25
N ARG A 147 -10.78 6.77 -8.84
CA ARG A 147 -11.95 6.51 -9.68
C ARG A 147 -12.93 7.68 -9.67
#